data_AF-A0A2E3BSP1-F1
#
_entry.id   AF-A0A2E3BSP1-F1
#
_cell.length_a   1.000
_cell.length_b   1.000
_cell.length_c   1.000
_cell.angle_alpha   90.00
_cell.angle_beta   90.00
_cell.angle_gamma   90.00
#
_symmetry.space_group_name_H-M   'P 1'
#
loop_
_entity.id
_entity.type
_entity.pdbx_description
1 polymer ?
#
loop_
_entity_poly.entity_id
_entity_poly.type
_entity_poly.pdbx_seq_one_letter_code
_entity_poly.pdbx_strand_id
1 'polypeptide(L)'
;MPAKEEYIAHNQTNEEITRAIGVDWLIYQSLEDLEDAVIEAGKGVVTEFDSSCFTGEYVCGTITSEYLSSVGMARNDEAKINKNSTDETIEIHNKE
;
A
#
# COMPACT_ATOMS: atom_id res chain seq x y z
N MET A 1 2.94 5.00 -0.44
CA MET A 1 2.30 3.68 -0.26
C MET A 1 2.62 3.18 1.14
N PRO A 2 1.61 2.77 1.92
CA PRO A 2 1.81 2.15 3.24
C PRO A 2 2.64 0.87 3.14
N ALA A 3 3.10 0.36 4.28
CA ALA A 3 3.86 -0.88 4.34
C ALA A 3 3.01 -2.04 3.85
N LYS A 4 3.65 -3.13 3.37
CA LYS A 4 2.92 -4.26 2.77
C LYS A 4 1.91 -4.85 3.77
N GLU A 5 2.26 -4.86 5.05
CA GLU A 5 1.45 -5.36 6.16
C GLU A 5 0.19 -4.54 6.42
N GLU A 6 0.13 -3.30 5.94
CA GLU A 6 -1.00 -2.40 6.13
C GLU A 6 -2.04 -2.53 5.00
N TYR A 7 -1.74 -3.25 3.91
CA TYR A 7 -2.74 -3.52 2.88
C TYR A 7 -3.69 -4.62 3.30
N ILE A 8 -4.99 -4.36 3.14
CA ILE A 8 -6.04 -5.36 3.36
C ILE A 8 -5.87 -6.59 2.48
N ALA A 9 -5.33 -6.42 1.27
CA ALA A 9 -5.09 -7.51 0.33
C ALA A 9 -3.82 -8.33 0.62
N HIS A 10 -3.00 -7.92 1.60
CA HIS A 10 -1.73 -8.60 1.87
C HIS A 10 -1.95 -9.99 2.46
N ASN A 11 -1.50 -11.03 1.75
CA ASN A 11 -1.71 -12.44 2.11
C ASN A 11 -3.18 -12.79 2.36
N GLN A 12 -4.12 -12.07 1.74
CA GLN A 12 -5.54 -12.38 1.81
C GLN A 12 -6.06 -12.82 0.45
N THR A 13 -6.95 -13.79 0.49
CA THR A 13 -7.77 -14.19 -0.66
C THR A 13 -8.88 -13.17 -0.91
N ASN A 14 -9.42 -13.14 -2.13
CA ASN A 14 -10.52 -12.23 -2.45
C ASN A 14 -11.74 -12.44 -1.54
N GLU A 15 -12.02 -13.68 -1.14
CA GLU A 15 -13.09 -14.03 -0.21
C GLU A 15 -12.88 -13.45 1.19
N GLU A 16 -11.64 -13.49 1.68
CA GLU A 16 -11.26 -12.90 2.97
C GLU A 16 -11.38 -11.38 2.95
N ILE A 17 -10.93 -10.74 1.88
CA ILE A 17 -11.04 -9.29 1.69
C ILE A 17 -12.51 -8.87 1.62
N THR A 18 -13.33 -9.58 0.82
CA THR A 18 -14.77 -9.34 0.68
C THR A 18 -15.46 -9.35 2.04
N ARG A 19 -15.14 -10.36 2.87
CA ARG A 19 -15.68 -10.48 4.23
C ARG A 19 -15.16 -9.40 5.16
N ALA A 20 -13.88 -9.04 5.07
CA ALA A 20 -13.26 -8.02 5.90
C ALA A 20 -13.85 -6.62 5.66
N ILE A 21 -14.17 -6.30 4.40
CA ILE A 21 -14.80 -5.03 4.02
C ILE A 21 -16.32 -5.08 4.25
N GLY A 22 -16.93 -6.27 4.23
CA GLY A 22 -18.36 -6.47 4.46
C GLY A 22 -19.23 -6.16 3.23
N VAL A 23 -18.71 -6.43 2.04
CA VAL A 23 -19.42 -6.20 0.76
C VAL A 23 -20.01 -7.49 0.22
N ASP A 24 -21.11 -7.39 -0.51
CA ASP A 24 -21.73 -8.54 -1.16
C ASP A 24 -20.91 -9.08 -2.33
N TRP A 25 -20.14 -8.21 -2.98
CA TRP A 25 -19.28 -8.57 -4.10
C TRP A 25 -18.07 -7.64 -4.21
N LEU A 26 -16.91 -8.24 -4.53
CA LEU A 26 -15.65 -7.56 -4.79
C LEU A 26 -15.10 -8.07 -6.13
N ILE A 27 -14.63 -7.14 -6.96
CA ILE A 27 -13.96 -7.46 -8.23
C ILE A 27 -12.68 -6.64 -8.34
N TYR A 28 -11.59 -7.31 -8.72
CA TYR A 28 -10.34 -6.67 -9.10
C TYR A 28 -10.18 -6.75 -10.61
N GLN A 29 -9.66 -5.69 -11.22
CA GLN A 29 -9.22 -5.72 -12.61
C GLN A 29 -7.99 -6.64 -12.72
N SER A 30 -7.87 -7.38 -13.82
CA SER A 30 -6.64 -8.11 -14.09
C SER A 30 -5.52 -7.15 -14.47
N LEU A 31 -4.27 -7.50 -14.13
CA LEU A 31 -3.13 -6.66 -14.48
C LEU A 31 -2.94 -6.60 -16.01
N GLU A 32 -3.16 -7.71 -16.71
CA GLU A 32 -3.10 -7.80 -18.17
C GLU A 32 -4.11 -6.86 -18.84
N ASP A 33 -5.38 -6.86 -18.39
CA ASP A 33 -6.40 -5.95 -18.92
C ASP A 33 -6.06 -4.47 -18.65
N LEU A 34 -5.38 -4.18 -17.54
CA LEU A 34 -4.93 -2.82 -17.22
C LEU A 34 -3.80 -2.38 -18.15
N GLU A 35 -2.80 -3.22 -18.37
CA GLU A 35 -1.68 -2.94 -19.26
C GLU A 35 -2.19 -2.74 -20.70
N ASP A 36 -3.02 -3.64 -21.20
CA ASP A 36 -3.62 -3.54 -22.54
C ASP A 36 -4.43 -2.26 -22.73
N ALA A 37 -5.25 -1.88 -21.75
CA ALA A 37 -6.03 -0.64 -21.80
C ALA A 37 -5.14 0.60 -21.90
N VAL A 38 -4.00 0.62 -21.20
CA VAL A 38 -3.05 1.74 -21.25
C VAL A 38 -2.27 1.75 -22.56
N ILE A 39 -1.87 0.58 -23.07
CA ILE A 39 -1.18 0.45 -24.37
C ILE A 39 -2.07 0.95 -25.50
N GLU A 40 -3.34 0.54 -25.52
CA GLU A 40 -4.32 0.97 -26.52
C GLU A 40 -4.53 2.48 -26.47
N ALA A 41 -4.73 3.04 -25.27
CA ALA A 41 -4.88 4.48 -25.07
C ALA A 41 -3.61 5.26 -25.52
N GLY A 42 -2.43 4.69 -25.27
CA GLY A 42 -1.13 5.20 -25.68
C GLY A 42 -0.78 4.97 -27.15
N LYS A 43 -1.69 4.38 -27.95
CA LYS A 43 -1.47 4.01 -29.36
C LYS A 43 -0.21 3.16 -29.57
N GLY A 44 0.13 2.30 -28.62
CA GLY A 44 1.29 1.40 -28.69
C GLY A 44 2.66 2.09 -28.56
N VAL A 45 2.72 3.33 -28.07
CA VAL A 45 3.99 4.04 -27.84
C VAL A 45 4.74 3.47 -26.63
N VAL A 46 4.00 2.96 -25.65
CA VAL A 46 4.54 2.31 -24.44
C VAL A 46 4.25 0.81 -24.53
N THR A 47 5.25 -0.01 -24.25
CA THR A 47 5.17 -1.48 -24.34
C THR A 47 5.41 -2.19 -23.02
N GLU A 48 5.95 -1.49 -22.02
CA GLU A 48 6.28 -2.05 -20.70
C GLU A 48 5.98 -1.00 -19.62
N PHE A 49 5.51 -1.46 -18.47
CA PHE A 49 5.18 -0.62 -17.31
C PHE A 49 5.94 -1.07 -16.08
N ASP A 50 6.22 -0.11 -15.19
CA ASP A 50 6.60 -0.45 -13.82
C ASP A 50 5.33 -0.83 -13.05
N SER A 51 4.98 -2.12 -13.11
CA SER A 51 3.85 -2.73 -12.38
C SER A 51 4.29 -3.26 -11.01
N SER A 52 5.41 -2.75 -10.47
CA SER A 52 6.09 -3.26 -9.28
C SER A 52 5.23 -3.25 -8.02
N CYS A 53 4.26 -2.34 -7.93
CA CYS A 53 3.30 -2.27 -6.83
C CYS A 53 2.26 -3.41 -6.85
N PHE A 54 2.09 -4.09 -7.98
CA PHE A 54 1.19 -5.24 -8.14
C PHE A 54 1.95 -6.57 -8.16
N THR A 55 3.08 -6.64 -8.87
CA THR A 55 3.85 -7.87 -9.06
C THR A 55 4.92 -8.08 -8.00
N GLY A 56 5.38 -7.00 -7.35
CA GLY A 56 6.58 -7.01 -6.52
C GLY A 56 7.90 -7.01 -7.32
N GLU A 57 7.83 -6.95 -8.65
CA GLU A 57 9.00 -6.92 -9.54
C GLU A 57 9.39 -5.47 -9.85
N TYR A 58 10.45 -4.99 -9.22
CA TYR A 58 10.95 -3.62 -9.41
C TYR A 58 11.99 -3.57 -10.53
N VAL A 59 11.75 -2.72 -11.54
CA VAL A 59 12.63 -2.58 -12.72
C VAL A 59 14.05 -2.15 -12.36
N CYS A 60 14.23 -1.44 -11.24
CA CYS A 60 15.55 -0.97 -10.78
C CYS A 60 16.52 -2.10 -10.36
N GLY A 61 16.04 -3.33 -10.12
CA GLY A 61 16.87 -4.50 -9.78
C GLY A 61 17.62 -4.44 -8.44
N THR A 62 17.56 -3.33 -7.71
CA THR A 62 18.21 -3.11 -6.41
C THR A 62 17.24 -3.13 -5.24
N ILE A 63 15.93 -3.22 -5.52
CA ILE A 63 14.89 -3.22 -4.49
C ILE A 63 14.75 -4.63 -3.95
N THR A 64 15.07 -4.79 -2.66
CA THR A 64 14.89 -6.07 -1.95
C THR A 64 13.79 -5.97 -0.90
N SER A 65 13.29 -7.12 -0.45
CA SER A 65 12.33 -7.21 0.66
C SER A 65 12.85 -6.53 1.93
N GLU A 66 14.14 -6.64 2.21
CA GLU A 66 14.79 -6.06 3.38
C GLU A 66 14.80 -4.53 3.29
N TYR A 67 15.10 -4.00 2.11
CA TYR A 67 15.04 -2.57 1.86
C TYR A 67 13.62 -2.03 2.11
N LEU A 68 12.59 -2.66 1.53
CA LEU A 68 11.20 -2.24 1.72
C LEU A 68 10.76 -2.34 3.19
N SER A 69 11.18 -3.37 3.91
CA SER A 69 10.91 -3.52 5.34
C SER A 69 11.53 -2.39 6.17
N SER A 70 12.79 -2.03 5.87
CA SER A 70 13.47 -0.94 6.58
C SER A 70 12.80 0.43 6.35
N VAL A 71 12.35 0.70 5.12
CA VAL A 71 11.59 1.92 4.79
C VAL A 71 10.24 1.92 5.50
N GLY A 72 9.57 0.78 5.58
CA GLY A 72 8.30 0.62 6.31
C GLY A 72 8.46 0.89 7.81
N MET A 73 9.50 0.36 8.43
CA MET A 73 9.82 0.60 9.84
C MET A 73 10.10 2.08 10.12
N ALA A 74 10.93 2.73 9.31
CA ALA A 74 11.23 4.16 9.46
C ALA A 74 9.96 5.04 9.42
N ARG A 75 9.03 4.74 8.51
CA ARG A 75 7.74 5.44 8.42
C ARG A 75 6.84 5.20 9.63
N ASN A 76 6.82 3.98 10.16
CA ASN A 76 6.02 3.64 11.34
C ASN A 76 6.56 4.37 12.58
N ASP A 77 7.88 4.46 12.72
CA ASP A 77 8.52 5.22 13.80
C ASP A 77 8.25 6.72 13.68
N GLU A 78 8.31 7.31 12.48
CA GLU A 78 7.91 8.71 12.25
C GLU A 78 6.42 8.96 12.57
N ALA A 79 5.54 8.02 12.23
CA ALA A 79 4.10 8.13 12.53
C ALA A 79 3.83 8.03 14.04
N LYS A 80 4.56 7.19 14.78
CA LYS A 80 4.49 7.09 16.24
C LYS A 80 5.02 8.36 16.93
N ILE A 81 6.12 8.92 16.44
CA ILE A 81 6.69 10.18 16.97
C ILE A 81 5.68 11.32 16.81
N ASN A 82 5.05 11.45 15.63
CA ASN A 82 4.03 12.48 15.39
C ASN A 82 2.77 12.30 16.26
N LYS A 83 2.35 11.06 16.52
CA LYS A 83 1.23 10.76 17.45
C LYS A 83 1.54 11.19 18.89
N ASN A 84 2.76 10.95 19.37
CA ASN A 84 3.15 11.35 20.72
C ASN A 84 3.23 12.88 20.85
N SER A 85 3.70 13.61 19.84
CA SER A 85 3.76 15.08 19.88
C SER A 85 2.39 15.78 19.90
N THR A 86 1.32 15.09 19.49
CA THR A 86 -0.05 15.64 19.53
C THR A 86 -0.80 15.30 20.82
N ASP A 87 -0.37 14.28 21.56
CA ASP A 87 -1.01 13.84 22.82
C ASP A 87 -0.43 14.56 24.07
N GLU A 88 0.75 15.17 23.95
CA GLU A 88 1.45 15.85 25.07
C GLU A 88 0.85 17.21 25.52
N THR A 89 -0.31 17.66 25.01
CA THR A 89 -0.87 19.01 25.34
C THR A 89 -2.22 19.06 26.04
N ILE A 90 -2.75 17.96 26.60
CA ILE A 90 -4.01 18.01 27.38
C ILE A 90 -3.84 17.41 28.78
N GLU A 91 -3.02 18.05 29.61
CA GLU A 91 -3.08 17.88 31.07
C GLU A 91 -3.58 19.19 31.71
N ILE A 92 -4.87 19.48 31.53
CA ILE A 92 -5.58 20.49 32.33
C ILE A 92 -5.81 19.91 33.73
N HIS A 93 -4.86 20.18 34.63
CA HIS A 93 -4.99 19.98 36.06
C HIS A 93 -6.12 20.88 36.60
N ASN A 94 -7.33 20.34 36.77
CA ASN A 94 -8.30 20.94 37.68
C ASN A 94 -7.97 20.49 39.10
N LYS A 95 -7.27 21.37 39.83
CA LYS A 95 -7.31 21.38 41.29
C LYS A 95 -8.64 21.98 41.72
N GLU A 96 -9.48 21.18 42.35
CA GLU A 96 -10.27 21.54 43.54
C GLU A 96 -10.55 20.27 44.36
#